data_AF-A0A6A6FXW0-F1
#
_entry.id   AF-A0A6A6FXW0-F1
#
_cell.length_a   1.000
_cell.length_b   1.000
_cell.length_c   1.000
_cell.angle_alpha   90.00
_cell.angle_beta   90.00
_cell.angle_gamma   90.00
#
_symmetry.space_group_name_H-M   'P 1'
#
loop_
_entity.id
_entity.type
_entity.pdbx_description
1 polymer ?
#
loop_
_entity_poly.entity_id
_entity_poly.type
_entity_poly.pdbx_seq_one_letter_code
_entity_poly.pdbx_strand_id
1 'polypeptide(L)'
;MEVVLRPSIHRWQRLCVNASRQHTYQKYLHSGSTKYATPVKYPNVAGPPPQPPQVPAGEPEDTTARKQKQAELLRKGQALKPNPAKPASVLQKRFWKDVGVVESEDGLQILLDNRPVRTASKQILTLPKGKRGLATAIALEWDLLVSAQQALKQNYIFLTSLTSRAVDIQQADGQGETKIREDIIKMMMRYLSTDTLLCWAPEIDVNDATGMHASHQGEQPTATLREKQIAIAEPIIAHLKSHVFPGIEIEPILEENSIMPRSQSETTLQVIKGWLHGLPPFELAALERGVLATKSLLIAVRLLVDWSGQFKHLQPEDHARKFGIAQAAEASTVEVTWQTSMWGEVEDTHDVDKEDVARQLGSVILLVT
;
A
#
# COMPACT_ATOMS: atom_id res chain seq x y z
N MET A 1 80.50 -55.23 -11.19
CA MET A 1 81.38 -54.45 -12.09
C MET A 1 80.55 -54.09 -13.31
N GLU A 2 80.37 -52.78 -13.49
CA GLU A 2 80.11 -52.06 -14.74
C GLU A 2 79.28 -52.72 -15.85
N VAL A 3 78.14 -52.13 -16.20
CA VAL A 3 77.96 -51.36 -17.45
C VAL A 3 76.77 -50.40 -17.25
N VAL A 4 77.01 -49.10 -17.44
CA VAL A 4 76.00 -48.04 -17.42
C VAL A 4 75.24 -48.04 -18.75
N LEU A 5 73.92 -48.13 -18.72
CA LEU A 5 73.05 -47.93 -19.88
C LEU A 5 72.06 -46.79 -19.61
N ARG A 6 72.13 -45.76 -20.47
CA ARG A 6 71.16 -44.65 -20.59
C ARG A 6 69.80 -45.16 -21.08
N PRO A 7 68.73 -44.36 -20.90
CA PRO A 7 68.04 -43.89 -22.10
C PRO A 7 67.54 -42.42 -22.09
N SER A 8 67.69 -41.82 -23.27
CA SER A 8 66.83 -40.82 -23.95
C SER A 8 66.20 -39.65 -23.18
N ILE A 9 66.70 -38.44 -23.43
CA ILE A 9 66.03 -37.16 -23.11
C ILE A 9 65.34 -36.65 -24.38
N HIS A 10 64.00 -36.61 -24.36
CA HIS A 10 63.19 -35.89 -25.35
C HIS A 10 62.96 -34.45 -24.93
N ARG A 11 63.23 -33.55 -25.88
CA ARG A 11 63.10 -32.10 -25.83
C ARG A 11 61.62 -31.72 -25.94
N TRP A 12 61.07 -31.09 -24.90
CA TRP A 12 59.71 -30.52 -24.92
C TRP A 12 59.77 -28.99 -25.06
N GLN A 13 58.98 -28.50 -26.02
CA GLN A 13 58.82 -27.11 -26.40
C GLN A 13 58.23 -26.27 -25.26
N ARG A 14 58.77 -25.06 -25.06
CA ARG A 14 58.18 -24.03 -24.20
C ARG A 14 56.98 -23.39 -24.92
N LEU A 15 55.80 -23.57 -24.36
CA LEU A 15 54.66 -22.68 -24.57
C LEU A 15 54.49 -21.87 -23.29
N CYS A 16 54.66 -20.56 -23.41
CA CYS A 16 54.49 -19.59 -22.34
C CYS A 16 53.01 -19.53 -21.95
N VAL A 17 52.70 -19.85 -20.69
CA VAL A 17 51.41 -19.52 -20.07
C VAL A 17 51.62 -18.26 -19.25
N ASN A 18 50.97 -17.17 -19.66
CA ASN A 18 50.85 -15.96 -18.85
C ASN A 18 50.04 -16.28 -17.59
N ALA A 19 50.70 -16.35 -16.45
CA ALA A 19 50.04 -16.34 -15.15
C ALA A 19 49.52 -14.92 -14.87
N SER A 20 48.26 -14.66 -15.21
CA SER A 20 47.56 -13.47 -14.71
C SER A 20 47.39 -13.61 -13.20
N ARG A 21 48.02 -12.72 -12.43
CA ARG A 21 47.85 -12.61 -10.97
C ARG A 21 46.36 -12.46 -10.64
N GLN A 22 45.75 -13.48 -10.04
CA GLN A 22 44.46 -13.35 -9.38
C GLN A 22 44.67 -12.54 -8.10
N HIS A 23 44.17 -11.31 -8.07
CA HIS A 23 44.06 -10.54 -6.84
C HIS A 23 42.98 -11.18 -5.96
N THR A 24 43.41 -11.91 -4.93
CA THR A 24 42.56 -12.28 -3.80
C THR A 24 42.11 -11.01 -3.09
N TYR A 25 40.84 -10.63 -3.21
CA TYR A 25 40.22 -9.66 -2.32
C TYR A 25 40.08 -10.29 -0.93
N GLN A 26 41.10 -10.13 -0.09
CA GLN A 26 40.95 -10.37 1.34
C GLN A 26 40.01 -9.28 1.89
N LYS A 27 38.77 -9.67 2.22
CA LYS A 27 37.91 -8.85 3.09
C LYS A 27 38.51 -8.90 4.49
N TYR A 28 39.14 -7.81 4.91
CA TYR A 28 39.58 -7.64 6.29
C TYR A 28 38.33 -7.53 7.17
N LEU A 29 38.11 -8.51 8.04
CA LEU A 29 37.21 -8.32 9.19
C LEU A 29 37.86 -7.27 10.09
N HIS A 30 37.21 -6.12 10.23
CA HIS A 30 37.68 -5.08 11.13
C HIS A 30 37.53 -5.57 12.57
N SER A 31 38.62 -5.99 13.20
CA SER A 31 38.68 -6.31 14.65
C SER A 31 38.89 -5.05 15.50
N GLY A 32 38.41 -3.90 15.03
CA GLY A 32 38.50 -2.65 15.77
C GLY A 32 37.51 -2.67 16.94
N SER A 33 37.97 -2.25 18.13
CA SER A 33 37.09 -2.03 19.28
C SER A 33 35.93 -1.13 18.86
N THR A 34 34.69 -1.61 19.04
CA THR A 34 33.47 -0.86 18.77
C THR A 34 33.43 0.33 19.71
N LYS A 35 33.46 1.55 19.16
CA LYS A 35 33.10 2.74 19.93
C LYS A 35 31.60 2.66 20.21
N TYR A 36 31.23 2.46 21.47
CA TYR A 36 29.84 2.55 21.90
C TYR A 36 29.26 3.91 21.50
N ALA A 37 28.00 3.92 21.05
CA ALA A 37 27.30 5.17 20.79
C ALA A 37 27.24 5.98 22.10
N THR A 38 27.70 7.23 22.06
CA THR A 38 27.50 8.16 23.19
C THR A 38 26.02 8.54 23.18
N PRO A 39 25.20 8.10 24.16
CA PRO A 39 23.80 8.50 24.20
C PRO A 39 23.73 10.02 24.33
N VAL A 40 22.86 10.64 23.53
CA VAL A 40 22.55 12.06 23.67
C VAL A 40 22.06 12.27 25.10
N LYS A 41 22.68 13.21 25.83
CA LYS A 41 22.21 13.61 27.15
C LYS A 41 20.85 14.30 26.98
N TYR A 42 19.76 13.52 27.02
CA TYR A 42 18.45 14.09 27.27
C TYR A 42 18.52 14.80 28.63
N PRO A 43 18.02 16.04 28.75
CA PRO A 43 17.91 16.67 30.05
C PRO A 43 17.02 15.76 30.91
N ASN A 44 17.61 15.18 31.96
CA ASN A 44 16.85 14.53 33.03
C ASN A 44 15.96 15.60 33.67
N VAL A 45 14.78 15.81 33.09
CA VAL A 45 13.71 16.55 33.77
C VAL A 45 13.31 15.64 34.92
N ALA A 46 13.76 15.99 36.12
CA ALA A 46 13.29 15.36 37.35
C ALA A 46 11.81 15.67 37.49
N GLY A 47 10.98 14.73 37.05
CA GLY A 47 9.54 14.73 37.19
C GLY A 47 9.06 13.29 37.26
N PRO A 48 7.90 13.03 37.86
CA PRO A 48 7.27 11.72 37.71
C PRO A 48 7.20 11.38 36.21
N PRO A 49 7.42 10.12 35.83
CA PRO A 49 7.24 9.72 34.43
C PRO A 49 5.87 10.24 33.96
N PRO A 50 5.78 10.79 32.73
CA PRO A 50 4.47 11.12 32.18
C PRO A 50 3.58 9.89 32.35
N GLN A 51 2.33 10.12 32.76
CA GLN A 51 1.40 9.01 32.88
C GLN A 51 1.39 8.25 31.55
N PRO A 52 1.38 6.90 31.58
CA PRO A 52 1.24 6.13 30.36
C PRO A 52 0.07 6.72 29.56
N PRO A 53 0.24 6.99 28.25
CA PRO A 53 -0.88 7.39 27.43
C PRO A 53 -1.98 6.36 27.65
N GLN A 54 -3.09 6.82 28.23
CA GLN A 54 -4.23 5.95 28.44
C GLN A 54 -4.71 5.60 27.04
N VAL A 55 -4.71 4.30 26.71
CA VAL A 55 -5.40 3.78 25.53
C VAL A 55 -6.80 4.37 25.62
N PRO A 56 -7.25 5.20 24.66
CA PRO A 56 -8.60 5.72 24.71
C PRO A 56 -9.52 4.50 24.64
N ALA A 57 -10.16 4.17 25.76
CA ALA A 57 -11.32 3.32 25.71
C ALA A 57 -12.29 4.02 24.75
N GLY A 58 -12.77 3.31 23.72
CA GLY A 58 -13.68 3.84 22.71
C GLY A 58 -15.04 4.21 23.32
N GLU A 59 -15.05 5.24 24.17
CA GLU A 59 -16.21 5.73 24.89
C GLU A 59 -16.90 6.84 24.08
N PRO A 60 -18.23 6.99 24.21
CA PRO A 60 -19.00 8.06 23.57
C PRO A 60 -18.47 9.48 23.89
N GLU A 61 -17.84 9.64 25.05
CA GLU A 61 -17.22 10.90 25.48
C GLU A 61 -16.05 11.31 24.58
N ASP A 62 -15.28 10.37 24.07
CA ASP A 62 -14.12 10.63 23.19
C ASP A 62 -14.58 11.12 21.80
N THR A 63 -15.69 10.58 21.29
CA THR A 63 -16.31 11.07 20.04
C THR A 63 -16.79 12.51 20.19
N THR A 64 -17.39 12.85 21.34
CA THR A 64 -17.89 14.21 21.61
C THR A 64 -16.73 15.19 21.79
N ALA A 65 -15.71 14.81 22.56
CA ALA A 65 -14.50 15.59 22.77
C ALA A 65 -13.75 15.85 21.44
N ARG A 66 -13.62 14.85 20.58
CA ARG A 66 -13.03 15.00 19.24
C ARG A 66 -13.80 15.98 18.37
N LYS A 67 -15.13 15.89 18.36
CA LYS A 67 -16.00 16.84 17.62
C LYS A 67 -15.85 18.27 18.14
N GLN A 68 -15.82 18.45 19.46
CA GLN A 68 -15.61 19.76 20.07
C GLN A 68 -14.23 20.34 19.71
N LYS A 69 -13.17 19.54 19.82
CA LYS A 69 -11.80 19.92 19.42
C LYS A 69 -11.73 20.32 17.96
N GLN A 70 -12.37 19.56 17.07
CA GLN A 70 -12.46 19.90 15.65
C GLN A 70 -13.19 21.23 15.42
N ALA A 71 -14.34 21.45 16.06
CA ALA A 71 -15.08 22.70 15.97
C ALA A 71 -14.28 23.91 16.48
N GLU A 72 -13.51 23.73 17.56
CA GLU A 72 -12.60 24.74 18.07
C GLU A 72 -11.49 25.06 17.06
N LEU A 73 -10.88 24.05 16.45
CA LEU A 73 -9.87 24.23 15.41
C LEU A 73 -10.43 24.98 14.20
N LEU A 74 -11.62 24.61 13.73
CA LEU A 74 -12.32 25.32 12.64
C LEU A 74 -12.55 26.80 13.00
N ARG A 75 -13.05 27.08 14.21
CA ARG A 75 -13.25 28.45 14.71
C ARG A 75 -11.94 29.23 14.74
N LYS A 76 -10.85 28.61 15.23
CA LYS A 76 -9.51 29.22 15.23
C LYS A 76 -9.03 29.50 13.81
N GLY A 77 -9.19 28.56 12.88
CA GLY A 77 -8.82 28.71 11.47
C GLY A 77 -9.58 29.83 10.76
N GLN A 78 -10.87 29.98 11.04
CA GLN A 78 -11.70 31.08 10.52
C GLN A 78 -11.31 32.45 11.11
N ALA A 79 -10.82 32.47 12.36
CA ALA A 79 -10.38 33.69 13.03
C ALA A 79 -8.99 34.19 12.59
N LEU A 80 -8.21 33.37 11.86
CA LEU A 80 -6.91 33.78 11.33
C LEU A 80 -7.05 34.99 10.41
N LYS A 81 -6.22 36.02 10.67
CA LYS A 81 -6.12 37.21 9.82
C LYS A 81 -4.93 37.03 8.87
N PRO A 82 -5.14 37.13 7.54
CA PRO A 82 -4.04 37.05 6.59
C PRO A 82 -3.11 38.25 6.79
N ASN A 83 -1.80 38.01 6.75
CA ASN A 83 -0.80 39.05 6.84
C ASN A 83 -0.52 39.61 5.44
N PRO A 84 -0.88 40.87 5.15
CA PRO A 84 -0.71 41.46 3.82
C PRO A 84 0.74 41.51 3.35
N ALA A 85 1.73 41.47 4.26
CA ALA A 85 3.15 41.43 3.92
C ALA A 85 3.62 40.04 3.41
N LYS A 86 2.81 38.99 3.56
CA LYS A 86 3.14 37.62 3.12
C LYS A 86 1.98 37.08 2.27
N PRO A 87 2.03 37.12 0.93
CA PRO A 87 0.91 36.70 0.08
C PRO A 87 0.50 35.22 0.29
N ALA A 88 1.45 34.35 0.66
CA ALA A 88 1.16 32.95 1.04
C ALA A 88 0.28 32.82 2.30
N SER A 89 0.15 33.88 3.12
CA SER A 89 -0.70 33.87 4.32
C SER A 89 -2.20 33.91 4.00
N VAL A 90 -2.58 34.28 2.77
CA VAL A 90 -4.00 34.29 2.35
C VAL A 90 -4.57 32.86 2.37
N LEU A 91 -3.74 31.88 2.01
CA LEU A 91 -4.12 30.46 2.03
C LEU A 91 -4.13 29.87 3.44
N GLN A 92 -3.59 30.57 4.45
CA GLN A 92 -3.67 30.11 5.83
C GLN A 92 -5.09 30.25 6.40
N LYS A 93 -5.93 31.08 5.79
CA LYS A 93 -7.32 31.24 6.19
C LYS A 93 -8.23 30.38 5.32
N ARG A 94 -9.17 29.66 5.93
CA ARG A 94 -10.31 29.05 5.22
C ARG A 94 -11.21 30.17 4.67
N PHE A 95 -11.48 30.16 3.37
CA PHE A 95 -12.27 31.21 2.70
C PHE A 95 -13.72 30.79 2.39
N TRP A 96 -14.12 29.57 2.73
CA TRP A 96 -15.48 29.07 2.59
C TRP A 96 -16.09 28.76 3.96
N LYS A 97 -17.41 28.88 4.08
CA LYS A 97 -18.14 28.56 5.29
C LYS A 97 -18.88 27.23 5.13
N ASP A 98 -19.70 27.13 4.11
CA ASP A 98 -20.60 26.02 3.89
C ASP A 98 -20.06 25.10 2.77
N VAL A 99 -20.27 23.79 2.91
CA VAL A 99 -19.93 22.80 1.88
C VAL A 99 -21.16 21.97 1.58
N GLY A 100 -21.50 21.81 0.30
CA GLY A 100 -22.70 21.10 -0.11
C GLY A 100 -22.49 20.27 -1.37
N VAL A 101 -23.32 19.23 -1.52
CA VAL A 101 -23.42 18.47 -2.76
C VAL A 101 -24.62 19.00 -3.54
N VAL A 102 -24.39 19.41 -4.78
CA VAL A 102 -25.43 19.87 -5.71
C VAL A 102 -25.48 18.94 -6.90
N GLU A 103 -26.70 18.58 -7.31
CA GLU A 103 -26.94 17.80 -8.51
C GLU A 103 -27.17 18.76 -9.70
N SER A 104 -26.40 18.56 -10.76
CA SER A 104 -26.51 19.26 -12.04
C SER A 104 -26.95 18.28 -13.14
N GLU A 105 -27.14 18.80 -14.36
CA GLU A 105 -27.42 17.96 -15.53
C GLU A 105 -26.30 16.94 -15.76
N ASP A 106 -25.04 17.39 -15.66
CA ASP A 106 -23.83 16.61 -15.91
C ASP A 106 -23.48 15.60 -14.80
N GLY A 107 -23.97 15.81 -13.56
CA GLY A 107 -23.67 14.92 -12.45
C GLY A 107 -23.77 15.57 -11.07
N LEU A 108 -23.02 15.05 -10.10
CA LEU A 108 -22.91 15.59 -8.75
C LEU A 108 -21.67 16.48 -8.66
N GLN A 109 -21.83 17.66 -8.07
CA GLN A 109 -20.75 18.62 -7.85
C GLN A 109 -20.68 18.98 -6.37
N ILE A 110 -19.46 19.25 -5.89
CA ILE A 110 -19.22 19.73 -4.53
C ILE A 110 -19.03 21.25 -4.61
N LEU A 111 -19.86 22.00 -3.89
CA LEU A 111 -19.77 23.45 -3.80
C LEU A 111 -19.17 23.87 -2.45
N LEU A 112 -18.24 24.81 -2.50
CA LEU A 112 -17.74 25.58 -1.36
C LEU A 112 -18.44 26.94 -1.40
N ASP A 113 -19.35 27.17 -0.46
CA ASP A 113 -20.41 28.18 -0.52
C ASP A 113 -21.18 28.04 -1.86
N ASN A 114 -20.84 28.86 -2.85
CA ASN A 114 -21.46 28.87 -4.18
C ASN A 114 -20.47 28.50 -5.31
N ARG A 115 -19.23 28.08 -4.99
CA ARG A 115 -18.17 27.83 -5.97
C ARG A 115 -17.86 26.34 -6.07
N PRO A 116 -17.83 25.75 -7.28
CA PRO A 116 -17.52 24.33 -7.42
C PRO A 116 -16.05 24.04 -7.11
N VAL A 117 -15.81 22.89 -6.46
CA VAL A 117 -14.49 22.28 -6.35
C VAL A 117 -13.97 21.94 -7.74
N ARG A 118 -12.69 22.22 -7.98
CA ARG A 118 -12.04 22.01 -9.27
C ARG A 118 -10.84 21.07 -9.15
N THR A 119 -10.57 20.35 -10.23
CA THR A 119 -9.38 19.53 -10.39
C THR A 119 -8.13 20.42 -10.55
N ALA A 120 -6.95 19.81 -10.48
CA ALA A 120 -5.68 20.50 -10.77
C ALA A 120 -5.64 21.08 -12.20
N SER A 121 -6.34 20.45 -13.14
CA SER A 121 -6.56 20.92 -14.53
C SER A 121 -7.60 22.05 -14.66
N LYS A 122 -8.08 22.59 -13.52
CA LYS A 122 -9.09 23.68 -13.41
C LYS A 122 -10.49 23.32 -13.90
N GLN A 123 -10.74 22.05 -14.22
CA GLN A 123 -12.07 21.56 -14.59
C GLN A 123 -12.94 21.40 -13.34
N ILE A 124 -14.25 21.51 -13.50
CA ILE A 124 -15.18 21.26 -12.38
C ILE A 124 -15.17 19.77 -12.08
N LEU A 125 -14.93 19.41 -10.81
CA LEU A 125 -14.99 18.02 -10.37
C LEU A 125 -16.44 17.56 -10.37
N THR A 126 -16.84 16.83 -11.42
CA THR A 126 -18.20 16.30 -11.59
C THR A 126 -18.18 14.79 -11.44
N LEU A 127 -19.02 14.27 -10.56
CA LEU A 127 -19.15 12.84 -10.27
C LEU A 127 -20.40 12.26 -10.92
N PRO A 128 -20.43 10.97 -11.28
CA PRO A 128 -21.64 10.29 -11.73
C PRO A 128 -22.78 10.36 -10.70
N LYS A 129 -24.03 10.50 -11.15
CA LYS A 129 -25.22 10.62 -10.28
C LYS A 129 -25.42 9.47 -9.30
N GLY A 130 -24.96 8.26 -9.65
CA GLY A 130 -25.01 7.10 -8.77
C GLY A 130 -24.08 7.18 -7.55
N LYS A 131 -23.03 8.02 -7.60
CA LYS A 131 -21.97 8.09 -6.59
C LYS A 131 -22.25 9.14 -5.51
N ARG A 132 -23.47 9.17 -4.97
CA ARG A 132 -23.85 10.14 -3.91
C ARG A 132 -23.03 9.95 -2.64
N GLY A 133 -22.75 8.71 -2.24
CA GLY A 133 -21.93 8.40 -1.06
C GLY A 133 -20.53 9.02 -1.17
N LEU A 134 -19.87 8.86 -2.32
CA LEU A 134 -18.58 9.48 -2.60
C LEU A 134 -18.66 11.01 -2.59
N ALA A 135 -19.66 11.62 -3.24
CA ALA A 135 -19.83 13.06 -3.26
C ALA A 135 -20.02 13.64 -1.84
N THR A 136 -20.80 12.97 -1.00
CA THR A 136 -20.98 13.35 0.41
C THR A 136 -19.69 13.19 1.20
N ALA A 137 -18.92 12.11 0.98
CA ALA A 137 -17.64 11.91 1.65
C ALA A 137 -16.61 12.99 1.25
N ILE A 138 -16.58 13.41 -0.02
CA ILE A 138 -15.77 14.55 -0.47
C ILE A 138 -16.27 15.86 0.16
N ALA A 139 -17.58 16.09 0.24
CA ALA A 139 -18.10 17.28 0.92
C ALA A 139 -17.64 17.34 2.39
N LEU A 140 -17.67 16.21 3.10
CA LEU A 140 -17.14 16.10 4.47
C LEU A 140 -15.63 16.35 4.53
N GLU A 141 -14.86 15.81 3.58
CA GLU A 141 -13.42 16.05 3.46
C GLU A 141 -13.10 17.54 3.41
N TRP A 142 -13.83 18.31 2.59
CA TRP A 142 -13.68 19.76 2.47
C TRP A 142 -14.23 20.54 3.66
N ASP A 143 -15.29 20.06 4.31
CA ASP A 143 -15.86 20.71 5.49
C ASP A 143 -14.97 20.57 6.72
N LEU A 144 -14.18 19.50 6.81
CA LEU A 144 -13.24 19.28 7.92
C LEU A 144 -11.94 20.10 7.80
N LEU A 145 -11.69 20.75 6.67
CA LEU A 145 -10.50 21.58 6.48
C LEU A 145 -10.55 22.84 7.36
N VAL A 146 -9.48 23.05 8.12
CA VAL A 146 -9.27 24.20 9.00
C VAL A 146 -8.68 25.40 8.23
N SER A 147 -7.95 25.15 7.14
CA SER A 147 -7.36 26.19 6.29
C SER A 147 -7.37 25.83 4.82
N ALA A 148 -7.30 26.84 3.94
CA ALA A 148 -7.17 26.60 2.51
C ALA A 148 -5.83 25.94 2.13
N GLN A 149 -4.79 26.10 2.96
CA GLN A 149 -3.50 25.45 2.76
C GLN A 149 -3.59 23.92 2.94
N GLN A 150 -4.49 23.42 3.80
CA GLN A 150 -4.72 21.98 3.92
C GLN A 150 -5.28 21.38 2.62
N ALA A 151 -6.08 22.14 1.85
CA ALA A 151 -6.57 21.71 0.54
C ALA A 151 -5.44 21.50 -0.50
N LEU A 152 -4.22 21.97 -0.25
CA LEU A 152 -3.06 21.70 -1.10
C LEU A 152 -2.34 20.42 -0.75
N LYS A 153 -2.70 19.77 0.37
CA LYS A 153 -2.03 18.59 0.87
C LYS A 153 -2.88 17.36 0.60
N GLN A 154 -2.35 16.42 -0.17
CA GLN A 154 -3.08 15.21 -0.61
C GLN A 154 -3.62 14.36 0.53
N ASN A 155 -2.95 14.34 1.70
CA ASN A 155 -3.40 13.60 2.86
C ASN A 155 -4.66 14.19 3.53
N TYR A 156 -4.97 15.47 3.28
CA TYR A 156 -6.19 16.12 3.75
C TYR A 156 -7.32 16.05 2.73
N ILE A 157 -7.00 15.99 1.43
CA ILE A 157 -7.97 15.94 0.34
C ILE A 157 -7.85 14.65 -0.48
N PHE A 158 -7.85 13.52 0.22
CA PHE A 158 -7.50 12.22 -0.33
C PHE A 158 -8.54 11.70 -1.34
N LEU A 159 -9.82 11.72 -0.99
CA LEU A 159 -10.93 11.32 -1.86
C LEU A 159 -11.09 12.28 -3.03
N THR A 160 -10.91 13.59 -2.83
CA THR A 160 -10.91 14.57 -3.92
C THR A 160 -9.82 14.26 -4.94
N SER A 161 -8.60 13.96 -4.45
CA SER A 161 -7.45 13.64 -5.29
C SER A 161 -7.64 12.32 -6.04
N LEU A 162 -8.17 11.29 -5.37
CA LEU A 162 -8.48 9.99 -5.97
C LEU A 162 -9.59 10.08 -7.02
N THR A 163 -10.64 10.86 -6.75
CA THR A 163 -11.73 11.09 -7.71
C THR A 163 -11.25 11.91 -8.91
N SER A 164 -10.39 12.91 -8.68
CA SER A 164 -9.76 13.67 -9.77
C SER A 164 -8.95 12.74 -10.67
N ARG A 165 -8.20 11.79 -10.10
CA ARG A 165 -7.46 10.77 -10.86
C ARG A 165 -8.40 9.92 -11.74
N ALA A 166 -9.55 9.50 -11.24
CA ALA A 166 -10.55 8.76 -12.02
C ALA A 166 -11.11 9.59 -13.18
N VAL A 167 -11.40 10.88 -12.94
CA VAL A 167 -11.88 11.81 -13.97
C VAL A 167 -10.81 12.07 -15.04
N ASP A 168 -9.54 12.22 -14.65
CA ASP A 168 -8.43 12.40 -15.59
C ASP A 168 -8.27 11.17 -16.50
N ILE A 169 -8.40 9.94 -15.96
CA ILE A 169 -8.43 8.71 -16.76
C ILE A 169 -9.61 8.72 -17.72
N GLN A 170 -10.81 9.05 -17.24
CA GLN A 170 -12.02 9.11 -18.05
C GLN A 170 -11.90 10.10 -19.21
N GLN A 171 -11.34 11.28 -18.93
CA GLN A 171 -11.13 12.32 -19.93
C GLN A 171 -10.12 11.86 -20.99
N ALA A 172 -8.99 11.30 -20.56
CA ALA A 172 -7.97 10.80 -21.48
C ALA A 172 -8.51 9.67 -22.37
N ASP A 173 -9.22 8.69 -21.79
CA ASP A 173 -9.87 7.62 -22.54
C ASP A 173 -10.88 8.17 -23.57
N GLY A 174 -11.69 9.16 -23.17
CA GLY A 174 -12.66 9.82 -24.06
C GLY A 174 -12.02 10.61 -25.20
N GLN A 175 -10.77 11.03 -25.04
CA GLN A 175 -9.96 11.70 -26.07
C GLN A 175 -9.14 10.71 -26.91
N GLY A 176 -9.20 9.41 -26.60
CA GLY A 176 -8.37 8.37 -27.24
C GLY A 176 -6.91 8.37 -26.77
N GLU A 177 -6.58 9.08 -25.69
CA GLU A 177 -5.24 9.11 -25.10
C GLU A 177 -5.04 7.92 -24.15
N THR A 178 -4.41 6.86 -24.64
CA THR A 178 -4.26 5.61 -23.85
C THR A 178 -3.12 5.64 -22.84
N LYS A 179 -2.23 6.63 -22.90
CA LYS A 179 -0.97 6.65 -22.13
C LYS A 179 -1.17 6.45 -20.63
N ILE A 180 -2.14 7.14 -20.02
CA ILE A 180 -2.39 7.04 -18.57
C ILE A 180 -2.78 5.60 -18.21
N ARG A 181 -3.71 5.01 -18.97
CA ARG A 181 -4.18 3.64 -18.77
C ARG A 181 -3.05 2.63 -18.97
N GLU A 182 -2.26 2.76 -20.03
CA GLU A 182 -1.10 1.89 -20.29
C GLU A 182 -0.07 1.96 -19.17
N ASP A 183 0.23 3.15 -18.65
CA ASP A 183 1.18 3.33 -17.55
C ASP A 183 0.68 2.67 -16.25
N ILE A 184 -0.62 2.79 -15.96
CA ILE A 184 -1.26 2.13 -14.81
C ILE A 184 -1.19 0.61 -14.96
N ILE A 185 -1.58 0.07 -16.12
CA ILE A 185 -1.57 -1.37 -16.37
C ILE A 185 -0.14 -1.91 -16.30
N LYS A 186 0.82 -1.21 -16.89
CA LYS A 186 2.25 -1.57 -16.79
C LYS A 186 2.71 -1.61 -15.33
N MET A 187 2.24 -0.70 -14.48
CA MET A 187 2.53 -0.74 -13.05
C MET A 187 1.87 -1.95 -12.38
N MET A 188 0.60 -2.21 -12.65
CA MET A 188 -0.13 -3.36 -12.09
C MET A 188 0.51 -4.70 -12.46
N MET A 189 0.95 -4.86 -13.71
CA MET A 189 1.64 -6.08 -14.16
C MET A 189 3.01 -6.25 -13.47
N ARG A 190 3.70 -5.15 -13.11
CA ARG A 190 4.91 -5.24 -12.27
C ARG A 190 4.58 -5.71 -10.85
N TYR A 191 3.50 -5.21 -10.26
CA TYR A 191 3.05 -5.70 -8.96
C TYR A 191 2.65 -7.18 -9.00
N LEU A 192 1.99 -7.64 -10.07
CA LEU A 192 1.67 -9.07 -10.23
C LEU A 192 2.93 -9.95 -10.24
N SER A 193 4.04 -9.47 -10.82
CA SER A 193 5.31 -10.21 -10.83
C SER A 193 6.01 -10.29 -9.46
N THR A 194 5.53 -9.53 -8.47
CA THR A 194 6.04 -9.49 -7.09
C THR A 194 4.86 -9.38 -6.10
N ASP A 195 3.76 -10.07 -6.37
CA ASP A 195 2.50 -9.89 -5.64
C ASP A 195 2.62 -10.42 -4.21
N THR A 196 2.15 -9.65 -3.21
CA THR A 196 2.17 -10.04 -1.79
C THR A 196 1.61 -11.45 -1.55
N LEU A 197 0.56 -11.85 -2.26
CA LEU A 197 -0.06 -13.17 -2.07
C LEU A 197 0.71 -14.33 -2.71
N LEU A 198 1.69 -14.04 -3.56
CA LEU A 198 2.45 -15.05 -4.31
C LEU A 198 3.91 -15.15 -3.85
N CYS A 199 4.36 -14.29 -2.94
CA CYS A 199 5.69 -14.30 -2.35
C CYS A 199 5.63 -14.89 -0.94
N TRP A 200 5.91 -16.19 -0.80
CA TRP A 200 5.87 -16.88 0.49
C TRP A 200 7.27 -17.06 1.09
N ALA A 201 7.32 -17.12 2.42
CA ALA A 201 8.50 -17.48 3.17
C ALA A 201 9.00 -18.88 2.75
N PRO A 202 10.32 -19.14 2.82
CA PRO A 202 10.87 -20.44 2.48
C PRO A 202 10.29 -21.54 3.38
N GLU A 203 10.26 -22.77 2.87
CA GLU A 203 9.77 -23.92 3.65
C GLU A 203 10.70 -24.24 4.82
N ILE A 204 12.01 -24.07 4.61
CA ILE A 204 13.02 -24.23 5.63
C ILE A 204 13.57 -22.86 5.97
N ASP A 205 13.19 -22.32 7.12
CA ASP A 205 13.84 -21.14 7.69
C ASP A 205 14.91 -21.58 8.70
N VAL A 206 16.18 -21.40 8.33
CA VAL A 206 17.33 -21.71 9.20
C VAL A 206 17.40 -20.81 10.44
N ASN A 207 16.67 -19.70 10.43
CA ASN A 207 16.58 -18.74 11.53
C ASN A 207 15.18 -18.73 12.18
N ASP A 208 14.35 -19.74 11.93
CA ASP A 208 12.94 -19.70 12.34
C ASP A 208 12.82 -19.43 13.85
N ALA A 209 12.15 -18.32 14.16
CA ALA A 209 11.90 -17.86 15.52
C ALA A 209 11.04 -18.84 16.31
N THR A 210 10.28 -19.70 15.64
CA THR A 210 9.52 -20.81 16.26
C THR A 210 10.41 -21.77 17.04
N GLY A 211 11.67 -21.95 16.64
CA GLY A 211 12.66 -22.74 17.36
C GLY A 211 13.41 -21.99 18.47
N MET A 212 13.52 -20.66 18.36
CA MET A 212 14.39 -19.83 19.22
C MET A 212 13.66 -19.05 20.31
N HIS A 213 12.35 -18.80 20.18
CA HIS A 213 11.56 -17.98 21.10
C HIS A 213 10.47 -18.78 21.85
N ALA A 214 10.87 -19.87 22.50
CA ALA A 214 10.13 -20.44 23.62
C ALA A 214 10.28 -19.57 24.89
N SER A 215 9.85 -18.31 24.87
CA SER A 215 9.74 -17.39 26.04
C SER A 215 9.47 -15.96 25.56
N HIS A 216 8.28 -15.40 25.77
CA HIS A 216 7.94 -14.71 27.03
C HIS A 216 6.46 -14.82 27.45
N GLN A 217 5.62 -15.57 26.74
CA GLN A 217 4.22 -15.83 27.14
C GLN A 217 3.77 -17.26 26.77
N GLY A 218 4.55 -18.29 27.11
CA GLY A 218 4.07 -19.68 27.27
C GLY A 218 3.50 -20.44 26.06
N GLU A 219 3.13 -19.80 24.97
CA GLU A 219 2.57 -20.44 23.78
C GLU A 219 3.54 -20.30 22.61
N GLN A 220 4.03 -21.45 22.16
CA GLN A 220 4.74 -21.56 20.89
C GLN A 220 3.80 -21.10 19.76
N PRO A 221 4.31 -20.40 18.74
CA PRO A 221 3.52 -20.10 17.54
C PRO A 221 3.00 -21.41 16.95
N THR A 222 1.68 -21.54 16.81
CA THR A 222 1.04 -22.77 16.35
C THR A 222 1.27 -23.07 14.86
N ALA A 223 1.71 -22.07 14.09
CA ALA A 223 1.99 -22.14 12.66
C ALA A 223 3.15 -21.23 12.24
N THR A 224 3.92 -21.67 11.25
CA THR A 224 5.01 -20.92 10.60
C THR A 224 4.46 -19.73 9.81
N LEU A 225 5.33 -18.77 9.48
CA LEU A 225 4.94 -17.64 8.61
C LEU A 225 4.43 -18.13 7.25
N ARG A 226 5.10 -19.12 6.65
CA ARG A 226 4.71 -19.71 5.36
C ARG A 226 3.29 -20.28 5.42
N GLU A 227 2.98 -21.07 6.45
CA GLU A 227 1.65 -21.66 6.64
C GLU A 227 0.56 -20.58 6.76
N LYS A 228 0.82 -19.49 7.50
CA LYS A 228 -0.12 -18.37 7.60
C LYS A 228 -0.32 -17.64 6.27
N GLN A 229 0.76 -17.41 5.52
CA GLN A 229 0.69 -16.79 4.20
C GLN A 229 -0.14 -17.64 3.23
N ILE A 230 0.09 -18.95 3.19
CA ILE A 230 -0.67 -19.89 2.35
C ILE A 230 -2.15 -19.90 2.74
N ALA A 231 -2.45 -20.06 4.04
CA ALA A 231 -3.82 -20.14 4.54
C ALA A 231 -4.66 -18.90 4.20
N ILE A 232 -4.03 -17.72 4.13
CA ILE A 232 -4.68 -16.46 3.76
C ILE A 232 -4.75 -16.28 2.23
N ALA A 233 -3.69 -16.63 1.51
CA ALA A 233 -3.61 -16.43 0.07
C ALA A 233 -4.51 -17.38 -0.73
N GLU A 234 -4.55 -18.67 -0.36
CA GLU A 234 -5.25 -19.70 -1.14
C GLU A 234 -6.75 -19.42 -1.34
N PRO A 235 -7.53 -19.03 -0.31
CA PRO A 235 -8.95 -18.71 -0.51
C PRO A 235 -9.17 -17.53 -1.47
N ILE A 236 -8.29 -16.54 -1.43
CA ILE A 236 -8.36 -15.36 -2.31
C ILE A 236 -8.05 -15.79 -3.75
N ILE A 237 -6.94 -16.50 -3.96
CA ILE A 237 -6.52 -16.99 -5.28
C ILE A 237 -7.58 -17.93 -5.86
N ALA A 238 -8.10 -18.87 -5.07
CA ALA A 238 -9.14 -19.81 -5.49
C ALA A 238 -10.41 -19.08 -5.94
N HIS A 239 -10.85 -18.05 -5.22
CA HIS A 239 -11.98 -17.24 -5.63
C HIS A 239 -11.72 -16.51 -6.95
N LEU A 240 -10.54 -15.89 -7.10
CA LEU A 240 -10.18 -15.19 -8.34
C LEU A 240 -10.17 -16.17 -9.53
N LYS A 241 -9.57 -17.35 -9.39
CA LYS A 241 -9.55 -18.38 -10.45
C LYS A 241 -10.93 -18.92 -10.80
N SER A 242 -11.87 -18.95 -9.87
CA SER A 242 -13.21 -19.51 -10.10
C SER A 242 -14.21 -18.49 -10.64
N HIS A 243 -14.15 -17.24 -10.16
CA HIS A 243 -15.19 -16.24 -10.42
C HIS A 243 -14.74 -15.10 -11.34
N VAL A 244 -13.45 -14.70 -11.28
CA VAL A 244 -12.95 -13.51 -11.98
C VAL A 244 -12.16 -13.88 -13.23
N PHE A 245 -11.28 -14.88 -13.10
CA PHE A 245 -10.38 -15.35 -14.15
C PHE A 245 -10.54 -16.87 -14.36
N PRO A 246 -11.70 -17.33 -14.87
CA PRO A 246 -11.91 -18.76 -15.11
C PRO A 246 -10.89 -19.30 -16.11
N GLY A 247 -10.25 -20.42 -15.76
CA GLY A 247 -9.35 -21.17 -16.65
C GLY A 247 -7.90 -20.71 -16.68
N ILE A 248 -7.48 -19.77 -15.82
CA ILE A 248 -6.06 -19.43 -15.65
C ILE A 248 -5.46 -20.12 -14.43
N GLU A 249 -4.15 -20.32 -14.49
CA GLU A 249 -3.33 -20.74 -13.35
C GLU A 249 -2.61 -19.52 -12.78
N ILE A 250 -2.65 -19.40 -11.46
CA ILE A 250 -1.92 -18.39 -10.70
C ILE A 250 -1.07 -19.17 -9.71
N GLU A 251 0.24 -19.10 -9.88
CA GLU A 251 1.21 -19.87 -9.10
C GLU A 251 2.02 -18.96 -8.18
N PRO A 252 2.58 -19.48 -7.07
CA PRO A 252 3.54 -18.74 -6.26
C PRO A 252 4.77 -18.33 -7.08
N ILE A 253 5.28 -17.12 -6.82
CA ILE A 253 6.44 -16.56 -7.51
C ILE A 253 7.73 -17.25 -7.04
N LEU A 254 7.83 -17.58 -5.76
CA LEU A 254 9.01 -18.20 -5.16
C LEU A 254 8.83 -19.71 -5.01
N GLU A 255 9.87 -20.48 -5.33
CA GLU A 255 9.91 -21.91 -4.97
C GLU A 255 10.27 -22.05 -3.48
N GLU A 256 9.95 -23.21 -2.89
CA GLU A 256 10.16 -23.50 -1.45
C GLU A 256 11.56 -23.16 -0.92
N ASN A 257 12.58 -23.37 -1.75
CA ASN A 257 13.99 -23.18 -1.39
C ASN A 257 14.72 -22.24 -2.36
N SER A 258 13.99 -21.32 -3.01
CA SER A 258 14.56 -20.41 -4.01
C SER A 258 14.07 -18.98 -3.82
N ILE A 259 15.01 -18.04 -3.86
CA ILE A 259 14.72 -16.60 -3.91
C ILE A 259 14.51 -16.10 -5.35
N MET A 260 14.66 -16.98 -6.35
CA MET A 260 14.54 -16.60 -7.75
C MET A 260 13.07 -16.60 -8.19
N PRO A 261 12.54 -15.46 -8.69
CA PRO A 261 11.14 -15.36 -9.05
C PRO A 261 10.84 -16.12 -10.35
N ARG A 262 9.74 -16.89 -10.34
CA ARG A 262 9.11 -17.48 -11.51
C ARG A 262 8.05 -16.54 -12.08
N SER A 263 8.01 -16.46 -13.40
CA SER A 263 6.99 -15.69 -14.11
C SER A 263 5.73 -16.53 -14.27
N GLN A 264 4.56 -15.89 -14.18
CA GLN A 264 3.30 -16.51 -14.55
C GLN A 264 3.30 -16.89 -16.03
N SER A 265 2.42 -17.83 -16.42
CA SER A 265 2.27 -18.20 -17.84
C SER A 265 1.87 -17.00 -18.70
N GLU A 266 2.30 -16.98 -19.97
CA GLU A 266 1.94 -15.91 -20.90
C GLU A 266 0.42 -15.78 -21.05
N THR A 267 -0.31 -16.90 -21.07
CA THR A 267 -1.77 -16.93 -21.09
C THR A 267 -2.37 -16.20 -19.88
N THR A 268 -1.88 -16.50 -18.67
CA THR A 268 -2.31 -15.82 -17.43
C THR A 268 -2.05 -14.32 -17.52
N LEU A 269 -0.86 -13.91 -17.95
CA LEU A 269 -0.48 -12.50 -18.07
C LEU A 269 -1.39 -11.76 -19.07
N GLN A 270 -1.67 -12.36 -20.23
CA GLN A 270 -2.53 -11.73 -21.24
C GLN A 270 -3.98 -11.63 -20.80
N VAL A 271 -4.53 -12.66 -20.12
CA VAL A 271 -5.90 -12.62 -19.59
C VAL A 271 -6.05 -11.51 -18.55
N ILE A 272 -5.15 -11.46 -17.56
CA ILE A 272 -5.19 -10.43 -16.52
C ILE A 272 -4.99 -9.05 -17.15
N LYS A 273 -4.01 -8.89 -18.03
CA LYS A 273 -3.77 -7.62 -18.73
C LYS A 273 -5.00 -7.17 -19.52
N GLY A 274 -5.63 -8.06 -20.29
CA GLY A 274 -6.84 -7.79 -21.05
C GLY A 274 -8.01 -7.37 -20.16
N TRP A 275 -8.19 -8.03 -19.01
CA TRP A 275 -9.19 -7.64 -18.01
C TRP A 275 -8.93 -6.23 -17.46
N LEU A 276 -7.68 -5.89 -17.16
CA LEU A 276 -7.30 -4.55 -16.70
C LEU A 276 -7.57 -3.47 -17.76
N HIS A 277 -7.31 -3.75 -19.04
CA HIS A 277 -7.64 -2.82 -20.13
C HIS A 277 -9.15 -2.53 -20.20
N GLY A 278 -9.99 -3.52 -19.91
CA GLY A 278 -11.45 -3.40 -19.94
C GLY A 278 -12.07 -2.66 -18.76
N LEU A 279 -11.29 -2.29 -17.72
CA LEU A 279 -11.84 -1.63 -16.54
C LEU A 279 -12.30 -0.20 -16.84
N PRO A 280 -13.50 0.20 -16.37
CA PRO A 280 -13.89 1.60 -16.47
C PRO A 280 -12.99 2.51 -15.61
N PRO A 281 -12.94 3.83 -15.90
CA PRO A 281 -11.97 4.74 -15.28
C PRO A 281 -11.97 4.80 -13.76
N PHE A 282 -13.15 4.75 -13.13
CA PHE A 282 -13.28 4.81 -11.67
C PHE A 282 -12.76 3.52 -11.02
N GLU A 283 -13.11 2.36 -11.59
CA GLU A 283 -12.63 1.05 -11.17
C GLU A 283 -11.12 0.92 -11.37
N LEU A 284 -10.56 1.46 -12.47
CA LEU A 284 -9.12 1.46 -12.71
C LEU A 284 -8.36 2.32 -11.68
N ALA A 285 -8.86 3.52 -11.36
CA ALA A 285 -8.27 4.37 -10.32
C ALA A 285 -8.36 3.75 -8.93
N ALA A 286 -9.49 3.10 -8.62
CA ALA A 286 -9.70 2.37 -7.39
C ALA A 286 -8.72 1.18 -7.28
N LEU A 287 -8.58 0.41 -8.36
CA LEU A 287 -7.63 -0.69 -8.39
C LEU A 287 -6.19 -0.21 -8.24
N GLU A 288 -5.80 0.86 -8.96
CA GLU A 288 -4.48 1.49 -8.82
C GLU A 288 -4.20 1.83 -7.36
N ARG A 289 -5.17 2.42 -6.66
CA ARG A 289 -5.05 2.73 -5.24
C ARG A 289 -4.93 1.48 -4.37
N GLY A 290 -5.79 0.49 -4.57
CA GLY A 290 -5.78 -0.76 -3.79
C GLY A 290 -4.47 -1.53 -3.95
N VAL A 291 -3.93 -1.60 -5.16
CA VAL A 291 -2.63 -2.23 -5.47
C VAL A 291 -1.52 -1.51 -4.72
N LEU A 292 -1.51 -0.17 -4.77
CA LEU A 292 -0.47 0.61 -4.09
C LEU A 292 -0.52 0.47 -2.56
N ALA A 293 -1.71 0.33 -1.99
CA ALA A 293 -1.91 0.14 -0.55
C ALA A 293 -1.48 -1.26 -0.08
N THR A 294 -1.84 -2.29 -0.83
CA THR A 294 -1.64 -3.70 -0.42
C THR A 294 -0.37 -4.33 -0.98
N LYS A 295 0.26 -3.68 -1.96
CA LYS A 295 1.32 -4.23 -2.82
C LYS A 295 0.91 -5.51 -3.57
N SER A 296 -0.41 -5.75 -3.69
CA SER A 296 -0.98 -6.93 -4.32
C SER A 296 -2.06 -6.54 -5.33
N LEU A 297 -1.90 -7.02 -6.55
CA LEU A 297 -2.96 -6.98 -7.55
C LEU A 297 -4.12 -7.89 -7.16
N LEU A 298 -3.81 -9.08 -6.65
CA LEU A 298 -4.84 -10.07 -6.32
C LEU A 298 -5.76 -9.61 -5.19
N ILE A 299 -5.22 -9.06 -4.09
CA ILE A 299 -6.04 -8.50 -2.99
C ILE A 299 -6.91 -7.35 -3.51
N ALA A 300 -6.31 -6.44 -4.29
CA ALA A 300 -7.01 -5.27 -4.82
C ALA A 300 -8.14 -5.66 -5.79
N VAL A 301 -7.91 -6.64 -6.67
CA VAL A 301 -8.95 -7.18 -7.57
C VAL A 301 -10.07 -7.83 -6.76
N ARG A 302 -9.73 -8.63 -5.74
CA ARG A 302 -10.74 -9.28 -4.89
C ARG A 302 -11.63 -8.27 -4.19
N LEU A 303 -11.03 -7.21 -3.62
CA LEU A 303 -11.78 -6.13 -2.98
C LEU A 303 -12.63 -5.35 -3.99
N LEU A 304 -12.09 -5.03 -5.17
CA LEU A 304 -12.80 -4.27 -6.19
C LEU A 304 -14.05 -5.01 -6.67
N VAL A 305 -13.94 -6.30 -6.96
CA VAL A 305 -15.05 -7.12 -7.49
C VAL A 305 -16.20 -7.20 -6.48
N ASP A 306 -15.90 -7.36 -5.19
CA ASP A 306 -16.92 -7.51 -4.14
C ASP A 306 -17.71 -6.21 -3.86
N TRP A 307 -17.19 -5.05 -4.28
CA TRP A 307 -17.78 -3.73 -3.98
C TRP A 307 -18.19 -2.88 -5.18
N SER A 308 -17.55 -3.03 -6.34
CA SER A 308 -17.89 -2.22 -7.52
C SER A 308 -19.25 -2.59 -8.09
N GLY A 309 -20.05 -1.57 -8.43
CA GLY A 309 -21.32 -1.75 -9.12
C GLY A 309 -21.22 -2.46 -10.48
N GLN A 310 -20.06 -2.46 -11.12
CA GLN A 310 -19.81 -3.12 -12.42
C GLN A 310 -19.82 -4.65 -12.31
N PHE A 311 -19.42 -5.17 -11.15
CA PHE A 311 -19.25 -6.60 -10.92
C PHE A 311 -20.35 -7.20 -10.05
N LYS A 312 -21.52 -6.55 -9.95
CA LYS A 312 -22.67 -7.06 -9.16
C LYS A 312 -23.02 -8.52 -9.46
N HIS A 313 -22.87 -8.95 -10.71
CA HIS A 313 -23.13 -10.33 -11.14
C HIS A 313 -22.14 -11.37 -10.59
N LEU A 314 -20.98 -10.94 -10.07
CA LEU A 314 -19.97 -11.79 -9.44
C LEU A 314 -20.02 -11.73 -7.90
N GLN A 315 -20.84 -10.84 -7.34
CA GLN A 315 -20.89 -10.62 -5.90
C GLN A 315 -21.73 -11.69 -5.20
N PRO A 316 -21.36 -12.07 -3.96
CA PRO A 316 -22.22 -12.93 -3.16
C PRO A 316 -23.54 -12.22 -2.80
N GLU A 317 -24.65 -12.96 -2.85
CA GLU A 317 -25.98 -12.50 -2.41
C GLU A 317 -25.98 -12.06 -0.93
N ASP A 318 -25.20 -12.77 -0.10
CA ASP A 318 -25.04 -12.46 1.31
C ASP A 318 -23.92 -11.44 1.52
N HIS A 319 -24.31 -10.23 1.94
CA HIS A 319 -23.39 -9.13 2.24
C HIS A 319 -22.33 -9.49 3.30
N ALA A 320 -22.64 -10.40 4.24
CA ALA A 320 -21.67 -10.83 5.26
C ALA A 320 -20.50 -11.63 4.66
N ARG A 321 -20.65 -12.15 3.45
CA ARG A 321 -19.61 -12.91 2.73
C ARG A 321 -18.71 -12.04 1.86
N LYS A 322 -18.98 -10.73 1.77
CA LYS A 322 -18.14 -9.82 0.98
C LYS A 322 -16.75 -9.69 1.61
N PHE A 323 -15.74 -9.77 0.76
CA PHE A 323 -14.37 -9.47 1.13
C PHE A 323 -14.25 -7.96 1.37
N GLY A 324 -14.03 -7.58 2.63
CA GLY A 324 -14.03 -6.20 3.10
C GLY A 324 -12.64 -5.67 3.41
N ILE A 325 -12.63 -4.49 4.04
CA ILE A 325 -11.41 -3.76 4.41
C ILE A 325 -10.55 -4.58 5.37
N ALA A 326 -11.16 -5.18 6.38
CA ALA A 326 -10.43 -5.94 7.40
C ALA A 326 -9.70 -7.14 6.80
N GLN A 327 -10.38 -7.94 5.96
CA GLN A 327 -9.76 -9.09 5.31
C GLN A 327 -8.68 -8.67 4.31
N ALA A 328 -8.89 -7.58 3.56
CA ALA A 328 -7.90 -7.05 2.64
C ALA A 328 -6.65 -6.51 3.36
N ALA A 329 -6.83 -5.81 4.49
CA ALA A 329 -5.74 -5.31 5.32
C ALA A 329 -4.94 -6.47 5.92
N GLU A 330 -5.61 -7.43 6.56
CA GLU A 330 -5.00 -8.64 7.10
C GLU A 330 -4.17 -9.39 6.04
N ALA A 331 -4.74 -9.61 4.86
CA ALA A 331 -4.05 -10.27 3.76
C ALA A 331 -2.81 -9.52 3.26
N SER A 332 -2.79 -8.19 3.41
CA SER A 332 -1.63 -7.37 3.01
C SER A 332 -0.54 -7.27 4.09
N THR A 333 -0.86 -7.55 5.35
CA THR A 333 0.03 -7.31 6.50
C THR A 333 0.39 -8.58 7.27
N VAL A 334 0.16 -9.77 6.69
CA VAL A 334 0.37 -11.09 7.35
C VAL A 334 1.73 -11.18 8.02
N GLU A 335 2.79 -10.79 7.31
CA GLU A 335 4.15 -10.83 7.85
C GLU A 335 4.33 -9.86 9.02
N VAL A 336 3.88 -8.60 8.88
CA VAL A 336 3.95 -7.60 9.95
C VAL A 336 3.21 -8.11 11.19
N THR A 337 1.99 -8.63 11.04
CA THR A 337 1.19 -9.17 12.15
C THR A 337 1.87 -10.39 12.80
N TRP A 338 2.51 -11.25 12.00
CA TRP A 338 3.28 -12.37 12.54
C TRP A 338 4.50 -11.87 13.34
N GLN A 339 5.27 -10.93 12.80
CA GLN A 339 6.44 -10.38 13.45
C GLN A 339 6.10 -9.63 14.75
N THR A 340 5.06 -8.78 14.75
CA THR A 340 4.64 -8.05 15.95
C THR A 340 4.08 -8.96 17.03
N SER A 341 3.50 -10.11 16.66
CA SER A 341 3.09 -11.13 17.65
C SER A 341 4.28 -11.76 18.39
N MET A 342 5.46 -11.82 17.75
CA MET A 342 6.69 -12.36 18.35
C MET A 342 7.50 -11.30 19.11
N TRP A 343 7.62 -10.11 18.52
CA TRP A 343 8.58 -9.09 18.95
C TRP A 343 7.94 -7.83 19.53
N GLY A 344 6.61 -7.79 19.60
CA GLY A 344 5.85 -6.63 20.02
C GLY A 344 5.60 -5.63 18.90
N GLU A 345 4.64 -4.75 19.12
CA GLU A 345 4.30 -3.67 18.21
C GLU A 345 5.20 -2.44 18.47
N VAL A 346 5.53 -1.72 17.39
CA VAL A 346 6.24 -0.44 17.49
C VAL A 346 5.21 0.67 17.34
N GLU A 347 4.95 1.37 18.44
CA GLU A 347 4.06 2.55 18.49
C GLU A 347 4.50 3.63 17.50
N ASP A 348 3.55 4.40 16.99
CA ASP A 348 3.71 5.44 15.96
C ASP A 348 4.22 4.93 14.59
N THR A 349 4.31 3.61 14.39
CA THR A 349 4.71 2.99 13.12
C THR A 349 3.66 1.98 12.68
N HIS A 350 3.55 0.85 13.37
CA HIS A 350 2.68 -0.25 12.94
C HIS A 350 1.19 0.07 13.10
N ASP A 351 0.84 0.79 14.17
CA ASP A 351 -0.51 1.25 14.46
C ASP A 351 -0.98 2.29 13.43
N VAL A 352 -0.12 3.25 13.10
CA VAL A 352 -0.38 4.27 12.07
C VAL A 352 -0.53 3.63 10.70
N ASP A 353 0.38 2.73 10.32
CA ASP A 353 0.32 2.04 9.03
C ASP A 353 -0.93 1.17 8.90
N LYS A 354 -1.34 0.49 9.97
CA LYS A 354 -2.60 -0.29 10.01
C LYS A 354 -3.81 0.57 9.70
N GLU A 355 -3.95 1.70 10.38
CA GLU A 355 -5.05 2.62 10.15
C GLU A 355 -4.96 3.28 8.76
N ASP A 356 -3.76 3.54 8.25
CA ASP A 356 -3.56 4.10 6.92
C ASP A 356 -3.94 3.11 5.81
N VAL A 357 -3.58 1.84 5.94
CA VAL A 357 -4.01 0.78 5.01
C VAL A 357 -5.53 0.67 5.00
N ALA A 358 -6.17 0.61 6.18
CA ALA A 358 -7.62 0.55 6.28
C ALA A 358 -8.30 1.77 5.63
N ARG A 359 -7.76 2.98 5.87
CA ARG A 359 -8.22 4.22 5.25
C ARG A 359 -8.09 4.19 3.73
N GLN A 360 -6.95 3.72 3.21
CA GLN A 360 -6.73 3.60 1.76
C GLN A 360 -7.69 2.59 1.13
N LEU A 361 -7.92 1.43 1.75
CA LEU A 361 -8.85 0.42 1.25
C LEU A 361 -10.31 0.87 1.32
N GLY A 362 -10.70 1.59 2.38
CA GLY A 362 -12.02 2.21 2.46
C GLY A 362 -12.28 3.21 1.35
N SER A 363 -11.25 3.97 0.94
CA SER A 363 -11.35 4.89 -0.21
C SER A 363 -11.61 4.17 -1.54
N VAL A 364 -11.05 2.96 -1.72
CA VAL A 364 -11.26 2.13 -2.92
C VAL A 364 -12.74 1.79 -3.03
N ILE A 365 -13.34 1.31 -1.93
CA ILE A 365 -14.77 0.98 -1.86
C ILE A 365 -15.63 2.21 -2.14
N LEU A 366 -15.36 3.34 -1.47
CA LEU A 366 -16.13 4.57 -1.67
C LEU A 366 -16.05 5.08 -3.12
N LEU A 367 -14.94 4.84 -3.82
CA LEU A 367 -14.79 5.28 -5.21
C LEU A 367 -15.68 4.51 -6.19
N VAL A 368 -16.01 3.23 -5.89
CA VAL A 368 -16.68 2.31 -6.84
C VAL A 368 -18.10 1.90 -6.42
N THR A 369 -18.53 2.33 -5.25
CA THR A 369 -19.92 2.24 -4.76
C THR A 369 -20.72 3.46 -5.21
#